data_AF-A0A9P6NNG4-F1
#
_entry.id   AF-A0A9P6NNG4-F1
#
_cell.length_a   1.000
_cell.length_b   1.000
_cell.length_c   1.000
_cell.angle_alpha   90.00
_cell.angle_beta   90.00
_cell.angle_gamma   90.00
#
_symmetry.space_group_name_H-M   'P 1'
#
loop_
_entity.id
_entity.type
_entity.pdbx_description
1 polymer ?
#
loop_
_entity_poly.entity_id
_entity_poly.type
_entity_poly.pdbx_seq_one_letter_code
_entity_poly.pdbx_strand_id
1 'polypeptide(L)'
;MTSSLRTAFQFCFRQLYSTSTQRHYSPTELTVNLLGSPEGQASARTLRARLLGSQRSSVSAIEELRSSLSDAIEQSFSRSSGKGVNTKASLRVRLSKLRQHLPAYWITNLSQSHLYAPTSDSIIIQSSLTRSQASNLDDCWKKLYEALWQASEIGLIANEKLKKSSAKMSRPIVPNPFSERAESVNRNCEGMATKRFLVHKPPPRSNQPPFKLHHTPLNFWRFGPSTQLISRQIRSTTFIGQKPDIPTLLCTPMSKP
;
A
#
# COMPACT_ATOMS: atom_id res chain seq x y z
N MET A 1 20.51 13.65 41.56
CA MET A 1 21.45 12.65 41.02
C MET A 1 20.68 11.41 40.62
N THR A 2 20.01 11.39 39.46
CA THR A 2 19.34 10.18 38.93
C THR A 2 19.19 10.30 37.41
N SER A 3 20.28 10.08 36.68
CA SER A 3 20.28 10.06 35.22
C SER A 3 21.30 9.04 34.71
N SER A 4 21.01 7.74 34.80
CA SER A 4 21.87 6.72 34.17
C SER A 4 21.22 5.33 34.02
N LEU A 5 20.00 5.21 33.48
CA LEU A 5 19.41 3.89 33.18
C LEU A 5 18.54 3.87 31.91
N ARG A 6 18.96 4.55 30.84
CA ARG A 6 18.28 4.45 29.52
C ARG A 6 19.19 4.03 28.35
N THR A 7 20.41 3.58 28.62
CA THR A 7 21.39 3.22 27.57
C THR A 7 21.80 1.75 27.65
N ALA A 8 20.86 0.84 27.86
CA ALA A 8 21.14 -0.61 27.91
C ALA A 8 20.26 -1.45 26.98
N PHE A 9 19.46 -0.84 26.09
CA PHE A 9 18.59 -1.58 25.16
C PHE A 9 19.12 -1.65 23.72
N GLN A 10 20.36 -1.22 23.46
CA GLN A 10 20.87 -1.07 22.10
C GLN A 10 22.17 -1.84 21.80
N PHE A 11 22.60 -2.78 22.64
CA PHE A 11 23.87 -3.48 22.42
C PHE A 11 23.93 -4.98 22.73
N CYS A 12 22.79 -5.67 22.86
CA CYS A 12 22.74 -7.13 23.01
C CYS A 12 21.99 -7.79 21.84
N PHE A 13 22.35 -7.44 20.61
CA PHE A 13 21.73 -7.95 19.37
C PHE A 13 22.70 -8.74 18.48
N ARG A 14 23.84 -9.18 19.04
CA ARG A 14 24.91 -9.85 18.28
C ARG A 14 25.42 -11.03 19.10
N GLN A 15 25.46 -12.20 18.47
CA GLN A 15 25.78 -13.52 19.04
C GLN A 15 24.54 -14.15 19.72
N LEU A 16 23.89 -15.16 19.16
CA LEU A 16 24.49 -16.41 18.69
C LEU A 16 23.52 -17.07 17.70
N TYR A 17 23.86 -17.13 16.41
CA TYR A 17 23.53 -18.29 15.56
C TYR A 17 24.45 -18.32 14.33
N SER A 18 25.28 -19.37 14.35
CA SER A 18 25.62 -20.24 13.22
C SER A 18 26.53 -19.72 12.10
N THR A 19 27.58 -20.51 11.87
CA THR A 19 28.62 -20.43 10.85
C THR A 19 28.06 -20.56 9.43
N SER A 20 27.46 -19.48 8.93
CA SER A 20 27.29 -19.26 7.50
C SER A 20 27.88 -17.91 7.20
N THR A 21 28.80 -17.85 6.24
CA THR A 21 29.35 -16.62 5.66
C THR A 21 28.26 -15.90 4.87
N GLN A 22 27.12 -15.57 5.52
CA GLN A 22 26.06 -14.77 4.94
C GLN A 22 26.51 -13.32 4.96
N ARG A 23 26.59 -12.72 3.78
CA ARG A 23 26.78 -11.28 3.69
C ARG A 23 25.48 -10.63 4.19
N HIS A 24 25.55 -10.02 5.36
CA HIS A 24 24.46 -9.19 5.86
C HIS A 24 24.38 -7.92 5.01
N TYR A 25 23.54 -7.94 3.97
CA TYR A 25 23.23 -6.75 3.18
C TYR A 25 22.54 -5.71 4.07
N SER A 26 22.95 -4.46 3.95
CA SER A 26 22.25 -3.37 4.63
C SER A 26 20.84 -3.19 4.04
N PRO A 27 19.84 -2.72 4.82
CA PRO A 27 18.46 -2.55 4.34
C PRO A 27 18.35 -1.76 3.04
N THR A 28 19.20 -0.75 2.87
CA THR A 28 19.24 0.15 1.70
C THR A 28 19.86 -0.48 0.46
N GLU A 29 20.67 -1.54 0.58
CA GLU A 29 21.37 -2.16 -0.54
C GLU A 29 20.54 -3.22 -1.26
N LEU A 30 19.41 -3.66 -0.70
CA LEU A 30 18.50 -4.60 -1.35
C LEU A 30 17.77 -3.91 -2.52
N THR A 31 18.49 -3.85 -3.64
CA THR A 31 17.99 -3.41 -4.93
C THR A 31 17.31 -4.58 -5.67
N VAL A 32 16.50 -4.24 -6.68
CA VAL A 32 15.77 -5.22 -7.50
C VAL A 32 16.71 -6.26 -8.14
N ASN A 33 17.94 -5.85 -8.47
CA ASN A 33 18.94 -6.74 -9.09
C ASN A 33 19.42 -7.85 -8.14
N LEU A 34 19.55 -7.55 -6.84
CA LEU A 34 20.00 -8.53 -5.83
C LEU A 34 18.91 -9.53 -5.46
N LEU A 35 17.65 -9.15 -5.63
CA LEU A 35 16.46 -9.99 -5.40
C LEU A 35 16.38 -11.20 -6.35
N GLY A 36 17.11 -11.17 -7.47
CA GLY A 36 17.22 -12.31 -8.39
C GLY A 36 18.07 -13.47 -7.84
N SER A 37 18.93 -13.21 -6.85
CA SER A 37 19.78 -14.26 -6.25
C SER A 37 19.08 -14.96 -5.08
N PRO A 38 19.34 -16.25 -4.82
CA PRO A 38 18.76 -16.96 -3.68
C PRO A 38 19.16 -16.34 -2.33
N GLU A 39 20.37 -15.80 -2.22
CA GLU A 39 20.84 -15.08 -1.03
C GLU A 39 20.05 -13.78 -0.82
N GLY A 40 19.83 -13.00 -1.87
CA GLY A 40 19.02 -11.78 -1.82
C GLY A 40 17.57 -12.07 -1.45
N GLN A 41 16.97 -13.16 -1.95
CA GLN A 41 15.64 -13.59 -1.52
C GLN A 41 15.59 -13.99 -0.04
N ALA A 42 16.58 -14.74 0.44
CA ALA A 42 16.65 -15.13 1.86
C ALA A 42 16.78 -13.89 2.76
N SER A 43 17.69 -12.97 2.43
CA SER A 43 17.87 -11.70 3.14
C SER A 43 16.60 -10.86 3.16
N ALA A 44 15.93 -10.73 2.00
CA ALA A 44 14.68 -9.98 1.89
C ALA A 44 13.53 -10.60 2.71
N ARG A 45 13.45 -11.94 2.80
CA ARG A 45 12.48 -12.63 3.69
C ARG A 45 12.78 -12.36 5.16
N THR A 46 14.04 -12.46 5.57
CA THR A 46 14.48 -12.16 6.95
C THR A 46 14.16 -10.72 7.32
N LEU A 47 14.44 -9.77 6.42
CA LEU A 47 14.17 -8.36 6.67
C LEU A 47 12.67 -8.07 6.74
N ARG A 48 11.86 -8.66 5.86
CA ARG A 48 10.40 -8.59 5.93
C ARG A 48 9.87 -9.10 7.26
N ALA A 49 10.32 -10.29 7.69
CA ALA A 49 9.92 -10.88 8.96
C ALA A 49 10.31 -9.98 10.15
N ARG A 50 11.44 -9.26 10.06
CA ARG A 50 11.87 -8.30 11.08
C ARG A 50 11.01 -7.03 11.11
N LEU A 51 10.74 -6.42 9.95
CA LEU A 51 10.07 -5.11 9.89
C LEU A 51 8.55 -5.18 9.99
N LEU A 52 7.94 -6.26 9.47
CA LEU A 52 6.49 -6.42 9.45
C LEU A 52 6.02 -7.55 10.36
N GLY A 53 6.93 -8.39 10.87
CA GLY A 53 6.54 -9.58 11.63
C GLY A 53 6.05 -10.72 10.73
N SER A 54 5.55 -11.77 11.37
CA SER A 54 5.09 -13.00 10.70
C SER A 54 3.64 -12.91 10.20
N GLN A 55 2.80 -12.08 10.82
CA GLN A 55 1.37 -11.97 10.51
C GLN A 55 0.99 -10.62 9.91
N ARG A 56 0.12 -10.66 8.91
CA ARG A 56 -0.33 -9.53 8.08
C ARG A 56 -1.15 -8.45 8.82
N SER A 57 -1.32 -8.55 10.14
CA SER A 57 -2.18 -7.62 10.91
C SER A 57 -1.92 -7.65 12.42
N SER A 58 -0.70 -7.92 12.87
CA SER A 58 -0.43 -7.86 14.30
C SER A 58 -0.48 -6.41 14.80
N VAL A 59 -1.33 -6.17 15.81
CA VAL A 59 -1.50 -4.84 16.42
C VAL A 59 -0.17 -4.30 16.95
N SER A 60 0.67 -5.18 17.50
CA SER A 60 2.01 -4.82 17.98
C SER A 60 2.94 -4.33 16.87
N ALA A 61 2.93 -4.95 15.69
CA ALA A 61 3.77 -4.50 14.57
C ALA A 61 3.31 -3.16 14.01
N ILE A 62 1.99 -2.92 13.99
CA ILE A 62 1.44 -1.62 13.59
C ILE A 62 1.90 -0.52 14.54
N GLU A 63 1.90 -0.78 15.86
CA GLU A 63 2.32 0.21 16.85
C GLU A 63 3.83 0.48 16.81
N GLU A 64 4.64 -0.55 16.61
CA GLU A 64 6.09 -0.40 16.41
C GLU A 64 6.40 0.42 15.15
N LEU A 65 5.67 0.14 14.07
CA LEU A 65 5.78 0.88 12.81
C LEU A 65 5.34 2.35 12.98
N ARG A 66 4.28 2.60 13.74
CA ARG A 66 3.80 3.94 14.09
C ARG A 66 4.85 4.74 14.84
N SER A 67 5.51 4.11 15.81
CA SER A 67 6.60 4.73 16.57
C SER A 67 7.80 5.04 15.67
N SER A 68 8.23 4.06 14.87
CA SER A 68 9.40 4.15 13.99
C SER A 68 9.25 5.17 12.85
N LEU A 69 8.03 5.36 12.33
CA LEU A 69 7.75 6.23 11.19
C LEU A 69 7.09 7.56 11.57
N SER A 70 7.00 7.87 12.86
CA SER A 70 6.34 9.10 13.35
C SER A 70 6.84 10.37 12.68
N ASP A 71 8.16 10.50 12.46
CA ASP A 71 8.78 11.67 11.81
C ASP A 71 8.55 11.73 10.28
N ALA A 72 8.19 10.60 9.67
CA ALA A 72 7.96 10.47 8.23
C ALA A 72 6.52 10.73 7.80
N ILE A 73 5.62 10.84 8.77
CA ILE A 73 4.18 10.73 8.56
C ILE A 73 3.47 11.99 9.05
N GLU A 74 2.63 12.53 8.17
CA GLU A 74 1.77 13.67 8.44
C GLU A 74 0.32 13.19 8.57
N GLN A 75 -0.31 13.51 9.70
CA GLN A 75 -1.70 13.16 9.99
C GLN A 75 -2.58 14.39 9.87
N SER A 76 -3.70 14.28 9.17
CA SER A 76 -4.66 15.37 9.02
C SER A 76 -6.09 14.86 9.18
N PHE A 77 -6.94 15.70 9.76
CA PHE A 77 -8.34 15.40 9.99
C PHE A 77 -9.21 16.46 9.36
N SER A 78 -10.28 16.04 8.70
CA SER A 78 -11.30 16.93 8.16
C SER A 78 -12.69 16.43 8.50
N ARG A 79 -13.68 17.30 8.47
CA ARG A 79 -15.09 16.91 8.62
C ARG A 79 -15.67 16.76 7.22
N SER A 80 -16.40 15.67 6.94
CA SER A 80 -17.12 15.59 5.68
C SER A 80 -18.27 16.61 5.69
N SER A 81 -18.42 17.39 4.61
CA SER A 81 -19.42 18.46 4.52
C SER A 81 -20.86 17.96 4.29
N GLY A 82 -21.14 16.68 4.55
CA GLY A 82 -22.43 16.04 4.28
C GLY A 82 -23.37 16.01 5.50
N LYS A 83 -24.69 15.85 5.24
CA LYS A 83 -25.70 15.56 6.26
C LYS A 83 -25.41 14.19 6.89
N GLY A 84 -24.70 14.20 8.01
CA GLY A 84 -24.12 13.00 8.64
C GLY A 84 -22.62 13.18 8.77
N VAL A 85 -22.21 14.02 9.71
CA VAL A 85 -20.82 14.47 9.90
C VAL A 85 -19.95 13.29 10.34
N ASN A 86 -19.34 12.61 9.38
CA ASN A 86 -18.26 11.67 9.63
C ASN A 86 -16.94 12.43 9.62
N THR A 87 -16.06 12.05 10.53
CA THR A 87 -14.69 12.56 10.53
C THR A 87 -13.89 11.78 9.49
N LYS A 88 -13.13 12.47 8.65
CA LYS A 88 -12.18 11.87 7.73
C LYS A 88 -10.78 12.01 8.32
N ALA A 89 -10.06 10.91 8.44
CA ALA A 89 -8.64 10.89 8.73
C ALA A 89 -7.86 10.70 7.42
N SER A 90 -6.72 11.36 7.32
CA SER A 90 -5.81 11.26 6.19
C SER A 90 -4.38 11.13 6.69
N LEU A 91 -3.72 10.07 6.26
CA LEU A 91 -2.33 9.73 6.56
C LEU A 91 -1.51 9.98 5.29
N ARG A 92 -0.52 10.86 5.39
CA ARG A 92 0.39 11.17 4.28
C ARG A 92 1.81 10.77 4.66
N VAL A 93 2.45 9.99 3.80
CA VAL A 93 3.79 9.45 4.05
C VAL A 93 4.72 9.84 2.90
N ARG A 94 5.80 10.57 3.19
CA ARG A 94 6.77 10.96 2.14
C ARG A 94 7.71 9.80 1.82
N LEU A 95 7.82 9.43 0.54
CA LEU A 95 8.67 8.31 0.13
C LEU A 95 10.16 8.60 0.36
N SER A 96 10.59 9.85 0.16
CA SER A 96 11.94 10.31 0.52
C SER A 96 12.35 9.97 1.96
N LYS A 97 11.45 10.15 2.93
CA LYS A 97 11.71 9.79 4.33
C LYS A 97 11.64 8.28 4.58
N LEU A 98 10.70 7.58 3.94
CA LEU A 98 10.57 6.12 4.05
C LEU A 98 11.82 5.36 3.59
N ARG A 99 12.58 5.90 2.63
CA ARG A 99 13.83 5.29 2.12
C ARG A 99 14.88 5.06 3.22
N GLN A 100 14.81 5.80 4.33
CA GLN A 100 15.74 5.64 5.45
C GLN A 100 15.39 4.43 6.33
N HIS A 101 14.13 4.01 6.32
CA HIS A 101 13.62 2.94 7.18
C HIS A 101 13.35 1.64 6.42
N LEU A 102 13.07 1.72 5.12
CA LEU A 102 12.62 0.60 4.31
C LEU A 102 13.59 0.26 3.18
N PRO A 103 13.63 -1.00 2.72
CA PRO A 103 14.43 -1.39 1.57
C PRO A 103 14.05 -0.68 0.29
N ALA A 104 15.05 -0.42 -0.56
CA ALA A 104 14.86 0.26 -1.84
C ALA A 104 13.80 -0.43 -2.71
N TYR A 105 13.77 -1.76 -2.76
CA TYR A 105 12.77 -2.48 -3.56
C TYR A 105 11.33 -2.29 -3.05
N TRP A 106 11.11 -2.05 -1.75
CA TRP A 106 9.76 -1.73 -1.23
C TRP A 106 9.33 -0.37 -1.74
N ILE A 107 10.23 0.61 -1.69
CA ILE A 107 9.99 1.97 -2.17
C ILE A 107 9.61 1.96 -3.65
N THR A 108 10.34 1.20 -4.48
CA THR A 108 10.01 1.03 -5.90
C THR A 108 8.60 0.46 -6.08
N ASN A 109 8.25 -0.60 -5.34
CA ASN A 109 6.94 -1.23 -5.44
C ASN A 109 5.81 -0.31 -4.93
N LEU A 110 6.06 0.49 -3.89
CA LEU A 110 5.10 1.47 -3.38
C LEU A 110 4.88 2.62 -4.37
N SER A 111 5.92 3.05 -5.09
CA SER A 111 5.79 4.09 -6.13
C SER A 111 4.93 3.65 -7.32
N GLN A 112 4.77 2.33 -7.51
CA GLN A 112 3.89 1.76 -8.53
C GLN A 112 2.45 1.56 -8.02
N SER A 113 2.20 1.76 -6.73
CA SER A 113 0.88 1.59 -6.13
C SER A 113 -0.05 2.75 -6.47
N HIS A 114 -1.35 2.47 -6.50
CA HIS A 114 -2.40 3.48 -6.69
C HIS A 114 -2.48 4.52 -5.56
N LEU A 115 -1.85 4.24 -4.41
CA LEU A 115 -1.80 5.14 -3.26
C LEU A 115 -0.72 6.22 -3.42
N TYR A 116 0.19 6.06 -4.38
CA TYR A 116 1.25 7.01 -4.65
C TYR A 116 0.70 8.25 -5.36
N ALA A 117 1.03 9.42 -4.81
CA ALA A 117 0.82 10.72 -5.43
C ALA A 117 2.17 11.22 -6.01
N PRO A 118 2.38 11.15 -7.34
CA PRO A 118 3.65 11.53 -7.97
C PRO A 118 4.00 13.00 -7.78
N THR A 119 2.99 13.88 -7.74
CA THR A 119 3.16 15.34 -7.62
C THR A 119 3.84 15.76 -6.33
N SER A 120 3.70 14.98 -5.26
CA SER A 120 4.25 15.32 -3.95
C SER A 120 5.13 14.25 -3.33
N ASP A 121 5.53 13.26 -4.13
CA ASP A 121 6.34 12.11 -3.72
C ASP A 121 5.84 11.47 -2.41
N SER A 122 4.53 11.27 -2.30
CA SER A 122 3.92 10.78 -1.05
C SER A 122 2.84 9.75 -1.27
N ILE A 123 2.73 8.80 -0.35
CA ILE A 123 1.61 7.88 -0.25
C ILE A 123 0.52 8.56 0.56
N ILE A 124 -0.70 8.57 0.05
CA ILE A 124 -1.85 9.19 0.72
C ILE A 124 -2.91 8.13 0.99
N ILE A 125 -3.24 7.94 2.27
CA ILE A 125 -4.24 6.98 2.73
C ILE A 125 -5.31 7.72 3.50
N GLN A 126 -6.57 7.41 3.22
CA GLN A 126 -7.70 8.11 3.83
C GLN A 126 -8.74 7.12 4.34
N SER A 127 -9.41 7.50 5.42
CA SER A 127 -10.53 6.74 5.97
C SER A 127 -11.59 7.67 6.57
N SER A 128 -12.85 7.30 6.40
CA SER A 128 -14.03 8.00 6.92
C SER A 128 -15.17 7.03 7.25
N LEU A 129 -14.80 5.80 7.63
CA LEU A 129 -15.74 4.70 7.88
C LEU A 129 -16.59 4.94 9.12
N THR A 130 -16.01 5.55 10.16
CA THR A 130 -16.68 5.78 11.44
C THR A 130 -16.79 7.27 11.76
N ARG A 131 -17.54 7.59 12.82
CA ARG A 131 -17.60 8.95 13.38
C ARG A 131 -16.41 9.28 14.29
N SER A 132 -15.59 8.28 14.64
CA SER A 132 -14.46 8.44 15.56
C SER A 132 -13.18 8.73 14.77
N GLN A 133 -12.53 9.86 15.08
CA GLN A 133 -11.25 10.23 14.46
C GLN A 133 -10.18 9.16 14.70
N ALA A 134 -10.09 8.65 15.94
CA ALA A 134 -9.13 7.61 16.31
C ALA A 134 -9.34 6.32 15.49
N SER A 135 -10.58 5.85 15.42
CA SER A 135 -10.90 4.63 14.65
C SER A 135 -10.59 4.76 13.16
N ASN A 136 -10.85 5.93 12.56
CA ASN A 136 -10.48 6.18 11.17
C ASN A 136 -8.96 6.30 10.97
N LEU A 137 -8.23 6.84 11.95
CA LEU A 137 -6.77 6.88 11.90
C LEU A 137 -6.17 5.48 11.99
N ASP A 138 -6.67 4.63 12.89
CA ASP A 138 -6.24 3.23 13.01
C ASP A 138 -6.49 2.45 11.72
N ASP A 139 -7.62 2.70 11.05
CA ASP A 139 -7.91 2.14 9.72
C ASP A 139 -6.90 2.61 8.66
N CYS A 140 -6.45 3.87 8.71
CA CYS A 140 -5.39 4.35 7.83
C CYS A 140 -4.05 3.62 8.08
N TRP A 141 -3.71 3.37 9.34
CA TRP A 141 -2.50 2.62 9.70
C TRP A 141 -2.56 1.17 9.23
N LYS A 142 -3.71 0.50 9.39
CA LYS A 142 -3.91 -0.86 8.88
C LYS A 142 -3.72 -0.93 7.36
N LYS A 143 -4.32 0.00 6.62
CA LYS A 143 -4.14 0.11 5.15
C LYS A 143 -2.70 0.38 4.75
N LEU A 144 -1.98 1.23 5.51
CA LEU A 144 -0.55 1.48 5.26
C LEU A 144 0.27 0.20 5.45
N TYR A 145 0.05 -0.49 6.56
CA TYR A 145 0.73 -1.74 6.87
C TYR A 145 0.47 -2.80 5.79
N GLU A 146 -0.79 -2.94 5.32
CA GLU A 146 -1.13 -3.84 4.23
C GLU A 146 -0.44 -3.47 2.92
N ALA A 147 -0.34 -2.18 2.59
CA ALA A 147 0.37 -1.72 1.40
C ALA A 147 1.86 -2.04 1.48
N LEU A 148 2.48 -1.87 2.65
CA LEU A 148 3.88 -2.25 2.89
C LEU A 148 4.08 -3.76 2.77
N TRP A 149 3.16 -4.55 3.32
CA TRP A 149 3.17 -6.00 3.21
C TRP A 149 3.11 -6.44 1.74
N GLN A 150 2.18 -5.90 0.97
CA GLN A 150 2.05 -6.19 -0.47
C GLN A 150 3.30 -5.76 -1.24
N ALA A 151 3.84 -4.57 -0.97
CA ALA A 151 5.07 -4.09 -1.59
C ALA A 151 6.27 -5.01 -1.27
N SER A 152 6.33 -5.57 -0.06
CA SER A 152 7.38 -6.52 0.32
C SER A 152 7.28 -7.85 -0.44
N GLU A 153 6.07 -8.27 -0.82
CA GLU A 153 5.81 -9.55 -1.52
C GLU A 153 6.13 -9.50 -3.01
N ILE A 154 5.86 -8.37 -3.68
CA ILE A 154 6.00 -8.23 -5.14
C ILE A 154 7.42 -8.52 -5.64
N GLY A 155 8.44 -8.26 -4.82
CA GLY A 155 9.84 -8.60 -5.14
C GLY A 155 10.27 -9.99 -4.67
N LEU A 156 9.55 -10.60 -3.74
CA LEU A 156 9.90 -11.89 -3.12
C LEU A 156 9.43 -13.10 -3.94
N ILE A 157 9.12 -12.91 -5.23
CA ILE A 157 8.60 -13.94 -6.11
C ILE A 157 9.49 -15.18 -6.00
N ALA A 158 8.98 -16.12 -5.22
CA ALA A 158 9.50 -17.47 -5.17
C ALA A 158 9.52 -17.99 -6.60
N ASN A 159 10.56 -18.74 -6.91
CA ASN A 159 10.76 -19.54 -8.12
C ASN A 159 9.59 -20.49 -8.48
N GLU A 160 8.41 -20.38 -7.87
CA GLU A 160 7.24 -21.22 -8.13
C GLU A 160 6.48 -20.86 -9.40
N LYS A 161 6.34 -19.57 -9.75
CA LYS A 161 5.66 -19.20 -11.00
C LYS A 161 6.48 -19.59 -12.24
N LEU A 162 7.81 -19.55 -12.15
CA LEU A 162 8.72 -20.00 -13.21
C LEU A 162 8.77 -21.53 -13.35
N LYS A 163 8.72 -22.28 -12.23
CA LYS A 163 8.62 -23.75 -12.27
C LYS A 163 7.31 -24.24 -12.89
N LYS A 164 6.19 -23.53 -12.69
CA LYS A 164 4.91 -23.87 -13.30
C LYS A 164 4.82 -23.51 -14.79
N SER A 165 5.53 -22.49 -15.26
CA SER A 165 5.60 -22.17 -16.69
C SER A 165 6.55 -23.09 -17.46
N SER A 166 7.66 -23.55 -16.86
CA SER A 166 8.56 -24.52 -17.52
C SER A 166 7.97 -25.94 -17.54
N ALA A 167 7.28 -26.37 -16.48
CA ALA A 167 6.58 -27.67 -16.45
C ALA A 167 5.32 -27.71 -17.36
N LYS A 168 4.78 -26.55 -17.77
CA LYS A 168 3.65 -26.47 -18.70
C LYS A 168 4.08 -26.35 -20.17
N MET A 169 5.36 -26.08 -20.43
CA MET A 169 5.92 -25.96 -21.78
C MET A 169 6.56 -27.27 -22.28
N SER A 170 6.68 -28.29 -21.42
CA SER A 170 7.07 -29.65 -21.78
C SER A 170 5.87 -30.60 -21.88
N ARG A 171 4.76 -30.13 -22.46
CA ARG A 171 3.83 -31.08 -23.09
C ARG A 171 4.37 -31.31 -24.50
N PRO A 172 4.64 -32.55 -24.93
CA PRO A 172 4.91 -32.80 -26.34
C PRO A 172 3.76 -32.15 -27.11
N ILE A 173 4.10 -31.31 -28.08
CA ILE A 173 3.14 -30.79 -29.05
C ILE A 173 2.59 -32.04 -29.73
N VAL A 174 1.44 -32.52 -29.28
CA VAL A 174 0.69 -33.53 -30.03
C VAL A 174 0.24 -32.74 -31.26
N PRO A 175 0.74 -33.06 -32.47
CA PRO A 175 0.24 -32.40 -33.67
C PRO A 175 -1.27 -32.55 -33.67
N ASN A 176 -1.96 -31.42 -33.73
CA ASN A 176 -3.41 -31.38 -33.71
C ASN A 176 -3.91 -32.18 -34.93
N PRO A 177 -4.61 -33.33 -34.76
CA PRO A 177 -5.05 -34.17 -35.87
C PRO A 177 -6.10 -33.47 -36.75
N PHE A 178 -6.57 -32.29 -36.35
CA PHE A 178 -7.46 -31.45 -37.15
C PHE A 178 -6.74 -30.42 -38.04
N SER A 179 -5.42 -30.27 -37.92
CA SER A 179 -4.67 -29.31 -38.77
C SER A 179 -4.37 -29.82 -40.18
N GLU A 180 -4.41 -31.14 -40.40
CA GLU A 180 -4.19 -31.74 -41.73
C GLU A 180 -5.35 -31.48 -42.71
N ARG A 181 -6.51 -31.01 -42.24
CA ARG A 181 -7.65 -30.74 -43.13
C ARG A 181 -7.66 -29.34 -43.74
N ALA A 182 -6.79 -28.44 -43.27
CA ALA A 182 -6.77 -27.04 -43.74
C ALA A 182 -5.84 -26.80 -44.94
N GLU A 183 -4.93 -27.73 -45.26
CA GLU A 183 -3.97 -27.54 -46.36
C GLU A 183 -4.48 -28.02 -47.74
N SER A 184 -5.66 -28.63 -47.82
CA SER A 184 -6.20 -29.10 -49.11
C SER A 184 -7.08 -28.07 -49.86
N VAL A 185 -7.34 -26.88 -49.31
CA VAL A 185 -8.24 -25.88 -49.94
C VAL A 185 -7.49 -24.70 -50.59
N ASN A 186 -6.17 -24.62 -50.47
CA ASN A 186 -5.40 -23.49 -51.02
C ASN A 186 -4.64 -23.80 -52.33
N ARG A 187 -5.28 -24.55 -53.24
CA ARG A 187 -4.86 -24.68 -54.65
C ARG A 187 -6.04 -24.38 -55.57
N ASN A 188 -6.50 -23.13 -55.58
CA ASN A 188 -7.23 -22.51 -56.70
C ASN A 188 -7.67 -21.10 -56.31
N CYS A 189 -6.75 -20.13 -56.35
CA CYS A 189 -7.05 -18.70 -56.48
C CYS A 189 -5.78 -17.96 -56.94
N GLU A 190 -5.10 -18.47 -57.97
CA GLU A 190 -4.20 -17.63 -58.76
C GLU A 190 -5.06 -16.80 -59.70
N GLY A 191 -5.14 -15.50 -59.42
CA GLY A 191 -5.66 -14.54 -60.39
C GLY A 191 -6.64 -13.52 -59.85
N MET A 192 -6.27 -12.70 -58.86
CA MET A 192 -6.87 -11.36 -58.74
C MET A 192 -5.85 -10.31 -58.25
N ALA A 193 -5.33 -9.58 -59.23
CA ALA A 193 -5.08 -8.14 -59.26
C ALA A 193 -4.50 -7.46 -57.99
N THR A 194 -3.22 -7.10 -58.12
CA THR A 194 -2.51 -6.07 -57.37
C THR A 194 -3.21 -4.71 -57.46
N LYS A 195 -4.03 -4.36 -56.45
CA LYS A 195 -4.43 -2.96 -56.22
C LYS A 195 -3.39 -2.27 -55.33
N ARG A 196 -2.52 -1.49 -55.98
CA ARG A 196 -1.64 -0.49 -55.36
C ARG A 196 -2.46 0.40 -54.42
N PHE A 197 -2.26 0.28 -53.11
CA PHE A 197 -2.68 1.32 -52.18
C PHE A 197 -1.70 2.49 -52.30
N LEU A 198 -2.17 3.55 -52.96
CA LEU A 198 -1.53 4.87 -52.94
C LEU A 198 -1.52 5.38 -51.50
N VAL A 199 -0.30 5.54 -50.96
CA VAL A 199 -0.04 6.18 -49.67
C VAL A 199 -0.39 7.66 -49.80
N HIS A 200 -1.55 8.05 -49.27
CA HIS A 200 -1.93 9.45 -49.15
C HIS A 200 -1.07 10.14 -48.09
N LYS A 201 -0.24 11.08 -48.56
CA LYS A 201 0.56 12.00 -47.75
C LYS A 201 -0.38 12.98 -47.02
N PRO A 202 -0.31 13.14 -45.69
CA PRO A 202 -1.17 14.09 -44.98
C PRO A 202 -0.77 15.54 -45.30
N PRO A 203 -1.73 16.48 -45.36
CA PRO A 203 -1.46 17.88 -45.69
C PRO A 203 -0.75 18.63 -44.54
N PRO A 204 -0.02 19.71 -44.86
CA PRO A 204 0.66 20.53 -43.86
C PRO A 204 -0.33 21.28 -42.97
N ARG A 205 -0.07 21.26 -41.65
CA ARG A 205 -0.85 21.99 -40.64
C ARG A 205 -0.71 23.50 -40.86
N SER A 206 -1.82 24.15 -41.18
CA SER A 206 -1.96 25.61 -41.23
C SER A 206 -1.88 26.23 -39.83
N ASN A 207 -1.13 27.32 -39.75
CA ASN A 207 -0.96 28.22 -38.61
C ASN A 207 -2.24 28.44 -37.79
N GLN A 208 -2.21 28.04 -36.52
CA GLN A 208 -3.16 28.56 -35.52
C GLN A 208 -2.56 29.77 -34.81
N PRO A 209 -3.34 30.85 -34.60
CA PRO A 209 -2.90 32.01 -33.82
C PRO A 209 -2.88 31.71 -32.31
N PRO A 210 -2.10 32.48 -31.53
CA PRO A 210 -1.93 32.24 -30.10
C PRO A 210 -3.22 32.50 -29.33
N PHE A 211 -3.65 31.50 -28.54
CA PHE A 211 -4.75 31.61 -27.59
C PHE A 211 -4.44 32.71 -26.56
N LYS A 212 -5.21 33.79 -26.59
CA LYS A 212 -5.26 34.81 -25.54
C LYS A 212 -5.97 34.22 -24.31
N LEU A 213 -5.24 34.07 -23.22
CA LEU A 213 -5.77 33.76 -21.90
C LEU A 213 -6.56 34.97 -21.37
N HIS A 214 -7.89 34.91 -21.44
CA HIS A 214 -8.75 35.81 -20.68
C HIS A 214 -8.89 35.27 -19.25
N HIS A 215 -8.39 36.04 -18.28
CA HIS A 215 -8.71 35.86 -16.88
C HIS A 215 -10.18 36.24 -16.64
N THR A 216 -10.98 35.31 -16.12
CA THR A 216 -12.29 35.60 -15.52
C THR A 216 -12.21 35.39 -14.01
N PRO A 217 -12.66 36.36 -13.19
CA PRO A 217 -12.63 36.23 -11.73
C PRO A 217 -13.75 35.30 -11.22
N LEU A 218 -13.39 34.49 -10.22
CA LEU A 218 -14.30 33.61 -9.48
C LEU A 218 -15.44 34.40 -8.83
N ASN A 219 -16.67 34.17 -9.29
CA ASN A 219 -17.88 34.58 -8.59
C ASN A 219 -18.37 33.46 -7.65
N PHE A 220 -18.11 33.70 -6.37
CA PHE A 220 -18.99 33.51 -5.21
C PHE A 220 -20.34 32.81 -5.49
N TRP A 221 -20.47 31.53 -5.08
CA TRP A 221 -21.78 30.88 -4.99
C TRP A 221 -22.34 31.04 -3.57
N ARG A 222 -23.44 31.80 -3.51
CA ARG A 222 -24.31 32.03 -2.36
C ARG A 222 -25.09 30.76 -2.01
N PHE A 223 -25.15 30.44 -0.72
CA PHE A 223 -26.07 29.46 -0.13
C PHE A 223 -27.53 29.87 -0.34
N GLY A 224 -28.37 28.91 -0.73
CA GLY A 224 -29.83 28.97 -0.57
C GLY A 224 -30.29 27.90 0.44
N PRO A 225 -31.25 28.19 1.33
CA PRO A 225 -31.83 27.19 2.22
C PRO A 225 -33.07 26.58 1.57
N SER A 226 -33.19 25.25 1.56
CA SER A 226 -34.49 24.62 1.36
C SER A 226 -34.67 23.42 2.28
N THR A 227 -35.66 23.60 3.15
CA THR A 227 -36.38 22.65 3.99
C THR A 227 -36.84 21.42 3.21
N GLN A 228 -36.86 20.26 3.87
CA GLN A 228 -38.10 19.53 4.20
C GLN A 228 -37.79 18.31 5.09
N LEU A 229 -38.65 18.16 6.10
CA LEU A 229 -38.68 17.15 7.14
C LEU A 229 -39.13 15.79 6.58
N ILE A 230 -38.46 14.71 6.99
CA ILE A 230 -39.09 13.39 7.10
C ILE A 230 -38.65 12.78 8.42
N SER A 231 -39.52 12.87 9.41
CA SER A 231 -39.44 12.14 10.67
C SER A 231 -39.66 10.65 10.40
N ARG A 232 -38.70 9.80 10.76
CA ARG A 232 -38.93 8.36 10.94
C ARG A 232 -38.52 7.94 12.34
N GLN A 233 -39.52 7.50 13.09
CA GLN A 233 -39.47 6.90 14.41
C GLN A 233 -38.43 5.78 14.47
N ILE A 234 -37.47 5.89 15.39
CA ILE A 234 -36.59 4.79 15.78
C ILE A 234 -37.22 4.14 17.01
N ARG A 235 -37.52 2.85 16.93
CA ARG A 235 -37.85 2.02 18.10
C ARG A 235 -36.57 1.75 18.87
N SER A 236 -36.53 2.22 20.10
CA SER A 236 -35.50 1.93 21.10
C SER A 236 -35.57 0.46 21.51
N THR A 237 -34.47 -0.27 21.38
CA THR A 237 -34.24 -1.53 22.08
C THR A 237 -33.15 -1.31 23.12
N THR A 238 -33.58 -1.23 24.37
CA THR A 238 -32.77 -1.17 25.58
C THR A 238 -31.99 -2.48 25.73
N PHE A 239 -30.65 -2.42 25.68
CA PHE A 239 -29.80 -3.54 26.08
C PHE A 239 -29.24 -3.25 27.47
N ILE A 240 -29.81 -3.92 28.47
CA ILE A 240 -29.33 -3.98 29.85
C ILE A 240 -28.28 -5.10 29.90
N GLY A 241 -27.07 -4.85 30.39
CA GLY A 241 -26.09 -5.93 30.47
C GLY A 241 -24.74 -5.58 31.11
N GLN A 242 -24.75 -5.57 32.45
CA GLN A 242 -23.67 -5.99 33.35
C GLN A 242 -22.40 -5.12 33.51
N LYS A 243 -22.21 -4.73 34.78
CA LYS A 243 -21.08 -4.00 35.36
C LYS A 243 -20.12 -5.04 35.98
N PRO A 244 -18.82 -5.02 35.70
CA PRO A 244 -17.88 -5.90 36.39
C PRO A 244 -17.53 -5.35 37.77
N ASP A 245 -17.55 -6.23 38.76
CA ASP A 245 -17.20 -5.96 40.15
C ASP A 245 -15.72 -5.61 40.30
N ILE A 246 -15.43 -4.52 41.01
CA ILE A 246 -14.08 -4.09 41.38
C ILE A 246 -13.83 -4.54 42.82
N PRO A 247 -12.74 -5.27 43.12
CA PRO A 247 -12.40 -5.63 44.49
C PRO A 247 -11.87 -4.42 45.27
N THR A 248 -12.57 -4.09 46.35
CA THR A 248 -12.20 -3.08 47.34
C THR A 248 -10.96 -3.53 48.13
N LEU A 249 -9.84 -2.83 47.97
CA LEU A 249 -8.65 -3.04 48.79
C LEU A 249 -8.80 -2.33 50.15
N LEU A 250 -8.83 -3.12 51.22
CA LEU A 250 -8.78 -2.64 52.61
C LEU A 250 -7.44 -1.93 52.88
N CYS A 251 -7.51 -0.68 53.32
CA CYS A 251 -6.39 0.03 53.93
C CYS A 251 -6.27 -0.36 55.42
N THR A 252 -5.10 -0.84 55.84
CA THR A 252 -4.73 -0.99 57.25
C THR A 252 -4.13 0.31 57.79
N PRO A 253 -4.48 0.77 59.00
CA PRO A 253 -3.90 1.97 59.57
C PRO A 253 -2.52 1.71 60.18
N MET A 254 -1.59 2.63 59.92
CA MET A 254 -0.26 2.66 60.54
C MET A 254 -0.36 3.06 62.01
N SER A 255 0.20 2.22 62.87
CA SER A 255 0.61 2.55 64.23
C SER A 255 1.73 3.59 64.21
N LYS A 256 1.62 4.61 65.08
CA LYS A 256 2.69 5.57 65.41
C LYS A 256 3.18 5.29 66.84
N PRO A 257 4.46 5.60 67.14
CA PRO A 257 5.17 5.18 68.35
C PRO A 257 4.63 5.80 69.63
#